data_AF-A0AAV7CBV0-F1
#
_entry.id   AF-A0AAV7CBV0-F1
#
_cell.length_a   1.000
_cell.length_b   1.000
_cell.length_c   1.000
_cell.angle_alpha   90.00
_cell.angle_beta   90.00
_cell.angle_gamma   90.00
#
_symmetry.space_group_name_H-M   'P 1'
#
loop_
_entity.id
_entity.type
_entity.pdbx_description
1 polymer ?
#
loop_
_entity_poly.entity_id
_entity_poly.type
_entity_poly.pdbx_seq_one_letter_code
_entity_poly.pdbx_strand_id
1 'polypeptide(L)'
;MPVCSGGTTYSLRVGILTCSLGLTHLIPLRKKQDDFYTTSQNPRLGEDTNIFEVNMASEGCEVHRFDPSIPSAYHEAERLWHHRLSVDWRDPNPAIAPHRLHSNTKKLKTILNEFGHWKIDVLKADMESAEWKILENLILEGIIEQIGQLVLEIHLHWPGFEVSGNDSSVVRFWYSLFKELEHKDFKLFYTYKDLSKPQMFLKKNIPNASSCYTLSWVNTRWT
;
A
#
# COMPACT_ATOMS: atom_id res chain seq x y z
N MET A 1 17.52 -3.65 24.22
CA MET A 1 16.18 -3.95 23.66
C MET A 1 15.20 -2.95 24.26
N PRO A 2 14.64 -2.01 23.50
CA PRO A 2 13.46 -1.30 23.96
C PRO A 2 12.23 -2.12 23.62
N VAL A 3 11.49 -2.45 24.67
CA VAL A 3 10.11 -2.91 24.64
C VAL A 3 9.28 -1.73 24.13
N CYS A 4 8.59 -1.89 23.00
CA CYS A 4 7.53 -0.97 22.61
C CYS A 4 6.34 -1.21 23.55
N SER A 5 6.36 -0.55 24.71
CA SER A 5 5.24 -0.47 25.63
C SER A 5 4.23 0.55 25.09
N GLY A 6 3.11 0.06 24.57
CA GLY A 6 1.99 0.85 24.08
C GLY A 6 1.24 0.04 23.03
N GLY A 7 0.02 -0.36 23.33
CA GLY A 7 -0.83 -1.19 22.46
C GLY A 7 -1.29 -0.46 21.21
N THR A 8 -0.39 -0.26 20.25
CA THR A 8 -0.74 0.16 18.89
C THR A 8 -0.92 -1.09 18.06
N THR A 9 -2.17 -1.47 17.81
CA THR A 9 -2.48 -2.41 16.73
C THR A 9 -2.00 -1.74 15.44
N TYR A 10 -0.89 -2.22 14.85
CA TYR A 10 -0.41 -1.75 13.56
C TYR A 10 -1.51 -2.04 12.53
N SER A 11 -2.25 -1.00 12.13
CA SER A 11 -3.40 -1.12 11.25
C SER A 11 -2.93 -1.10 9.80
N LEU A 12 -2.66 -2.28 9.23
CA LEU A 12 -2.30 -2.41 7.82
C LEU A 12 -3.55 -2.12 6.97
N ARG A 13 -3.52 -1.04 6.17
CA ARG A 13 -4.63 -0.63 5.30
C ARG A 13 -4.23 -0.82 3.84
N VAL A 14 -4.92 -1.71 3.15
CA VAL A 14 -4.75 -1.93 1.71
C VAL A 14 -6.08 -1.65 1.00
N GLY A 15 -6.03 -0.79 -0.01
CA GLY A 15 -7.12 -0.55 -0.95
C GLY A 15 -6.78 -1.19 -2.29
N ILE A 16 -7.63 -2.10 -2.76
CA ILE A 16 -7.60 -2.67 -4.10
C ILE A 16 -8.77 -2.08 -4.87
N LEU A 17 -8.51 -1.54 -6.05
CA LEU A 17 -9.52 -1.00 -6.92
C LEU A 17 -9.42 -1.64 -8.30
N THR A 18 -10.54 -2.17 -8.78
CA THR A 18 -10.69 -2.75 -10.12
C THR A 18 -11.82 -2.00 -10.85
N CYS A 19 -11.58 -1.52 -12.06
CA CYS A 19 -12.54 -0.74 -12.83
C CYS A 19 -12.90 -1.48 -14.12
N SER A 20 -14.18 -1.78 -14.32
CA SER A 20 -14.67 -2.53 -15.49
C SER A 20 -14.59 -1.77 -16.83
N LEU A 21 -14.23 -0.47 -16.81
CA LEU A 21 -14.17 0.42 -17.97
C LEU A 21 -12.75 0.70 -18.50
N GLY A 22 -11.70 0.07 -17.96
CA GLY A 22 -10.31 0.29 -18.39
C GLY A 22 -9.76 1.67 -17.97
N LEU A 23 -8.56 2.02 -18.47
CA LEU A 23 -7.63 3.09 -18.00
C LEU A 23 -8.18 4.51 -17.74
N THR A 24 -9.46 4.81 -17.97
CA THR A 24 -10.03 6.17 -17.82
C THR A 24 -10.07 6.69 -16.38
N HIS A 25 -9.90 5.84 -15.37
CA HIS A 25 -9.98 6.22 -13.94
C HIS A 25 -8.66 6.07 -13.16
N LEU A 26 -7.53 5.81 -13.83
CA LEU A 26 -6.22 5.87 -13.18
C LEU A 26 -5.89 7.31 -12.75
N ILE A 27 -5.19 7.49 -11.62
CA ILE A 27 -4.80 8.82 -11.14
C ILE A 27 -3.95 9.48 -12.24
N PRO A 28 -4.36 10.64 -12.82
CA PRO A 28 -3.78 11.17 -14.05
C PRO A 28 -2.27 11.45 -13.97
N LEU A 29 -1.54 11.10 -15.04
CA LEU A 29 -0.14 11.45 -15.27
C LEU A 29 0.00 12.93 -15.69
N ARG A 30 -0.08 13.84 -14.72
CA ARG A 30 0.19 15.31 -14.75
C ARG A 30 0.30 16.03 -16.13
N LYS A 31 -0.51 17.08 -16.32
CA LYS A 31 -0.07 18.48 -16.61
C LYS A 31 -1.25 19.47 -16.75
N LYS A 32 -1.58 20.19 -15.68
CA LYS A 32 -1.70 21.65 -15.66
C LYS A 32 -1.84 22.12 -14.21
N GLN A 33 -0.79 22.78 -13.76
CA GLN A 33 -0.94 23.89 -12.83
C GLN A 33 -1.91 24.87 -13.51
N ASP A 34 -2.87 25.38 -12.74
CA ASP A 34 -3.85 26.41 -13.10
C ASP A 34 -5.19 25.92 -13.66
N ASP A 35 -6.23 26.28 -12.88
CA ASP A 35 -7.67 26.30 -13.17
C ASP A 35 -8.43 24.97 -13.25
N PHE A 36 -8.47 24.22 -12.12
CA PHE A 36 -9.72 23.69 -11.50
C PHE A 36 -9.51 22.83 -10.22
N TYR A 37 -8.28 22.67 -9.72
CA TYR A 37 -8.01 21.84 -8.53
C TYR A 37 -7.54 22.69 -7.34
N THR A 38 -8.43 23.54 -6.83
CA THR A 38 -8.23 24.19 -5.54
C THR A 38 -8.76 23.26 -4.44
N THR A 39 -7.85 22.86 -3.54
CA THR A 39 -8.08 22.22 -2.24
C THR A 39 -8.32 20.68 -2.21
N SER A 40 -7.26 19.93 -1.84
CA SER A 40 -7.28 18.67 -1.06
C SER A 40 -7.41 17.26 -1.68
N GLN A 41 -7.44 17.02 -2.99
CA GLN A 41 -7.67 15.67 -3.52
C GLN A 41 -6.54 15.06 -4.37
N ASN A 42 -5.34 14.93 -3.79
CA ASN A 42 -4.45 13.83 -4.16
C ASN A 42 -4.68 12.71 -3.13
N PRO A 43 -4.59 11.42 -3.47
CA PRO A 43 -4.82 10.33 -2.54
C PRO A 43 -3.74 10.33 -1.47
N ARG A 44 -3.98 11.10 -0.40
CA ARG A 44 -3.20 11.06 0.82
C ARG A 44 -3.51 9.73 1.48
N LEU A 45 -2.47 9.03 1.87
CA LEU A 45 -2.55 7.94 2.83
C LEU A 45 -2.37 8.57 4.21
N GLY A 46 -3.11 8.08 5.21
CA GLY A 46 -2.99 8.56 6.60
C GLY A 46 -4.00 9.60 7.11
N GLU A 47 -4.87 10.17 6.28
CA GLU A 47 -6.04 10.93 6.76
C GLU A 47 -7.29 10.05 6.60
N ASP A 48 -8.13 9.94 7.63
CA ASP A 48 -9.31 9.04 7.75
C ASP A 48 -10.44 9.32 6.74
N THR A 49 -10.11 9.89 5.60
CA THR A 49 -11.05 10.16 4.54
C THR A 49 -11.01 9.02 3.53
N ASN A 50 -12.00 8.13 3.57
CA ASN A 50 -12.29 7.14 2.52
C ASN A 50 -12.74 7.80 1.21
N ILE A 51 -12.52 9.12 1.04
CA ILE A 51 -13.04 9.92 -0.06
C ILE A 51 -12.55 9.37 -1.39
N PHE A 52 -11.29 8.94 -1.48
CA PHE A 52 -10.77 8.35 -2.71
C PHE A 52 -11.49 7.04 -3.04
N GLU A 53 -11.59 6.12 -2.08
CA GLU A 53 -12.23 4.82 -2.23
C GLU A 53 -13.73 4.96 -2.55
N VAL A 54 -14.43 5.89 -1.87
CA VAL A 54 -15.84 6.22 -2.11
C VAL A 54 -16.05 6.80 -3.51
N ASN A 55 -15.20 7.75 -3.93
CA ASN A 55 -15.30 8.35 -5.26
C ASN A 55 -15.11 7.28 -6.34
N MET A 56 -14.11 6.42 -6.20
CA MET A 56 -13.87 5.35 -7.17
C MET A 56 -15.02 4.34 -7.23
N ALA A 57 -15.60 3.98 -6.07
CA ALA A 57 -16.80 3.13 -6.03
C ALA A 57 -18.00 3.81 -6.72
N SER A 58 -18.16 5.13 -6.53
CA SER A 58 -19.23 5.92 -7.17
C SER A 58 -19.08 6.05 -8.68
N GLU A 59 -17.84 6.04 -9.17
CA GLU A 59 -17.48 6.02 -10.60
C GLU A 59 -17.62 4.62 -11.23
N GLY A 60 -18.03 3.61 -10.44
CA GLY A 60 -18.33 2.26 -10.93
C GLY A 60 -17.22 1.23 -10.76
N CYS A 61 -16.12 1.57 -10.08
CA CYS A 61 -15.06 0.62 -9.76
C CYS A 61 -15.45 -0.27 -8.58
N GLU A 62 -15.00 -1.52 -8.60
CA GLU A 62 -15.06 -2.45 -7.49
C GLU A 62 -13.89 -2.17 -6.54
N VAL A 63 -14.20 -1.84 -5.29
CA VAL A 63 -13.24 -1.36 -4.30
C VAL A 63 -13.23 -2.25 -3.08
N HIS A 64 -12.10 -2.90 -2.81
CA HIS A 64 -11.88 -3.72 -1.63
C HIS A 64 -10.90 -3.04 -0.69
N ARG A 65 -11.34 -2.76 0.53
CA ARG A 65 -10.48 -2.29 1.62
C ARG A 65 -10.23 -3.40 2.62
N PHE A 66 -8.96 -3.66 2.89
CA PHE A 66 -8.50 -4.62 3.89
C PHE A 66 -7.97 -3.83 5.08
N ASP A 67 -8.66 -3.95 6.21
CA ASP A 67 -8.33 -3.24 7.44
C ASP A 67 -8.62 -4.16 8.64
N PRO A 68 -7.61 -4.70 9.32
CA PRO A 68 -7.82 -5.62 10.45
C PRO A 68 -8.38 -4.93 11.70
N SER A 69 -8.36 -3.59 11.76
CA SER A 69 -8.80 -2.80 12.90
C SER A 69 -10.33 -2.65 12.98
N ILE A 70 -11.04 -2.87 11.88
CA ILE A 70 -12.51 -2.76 11.86
C ILE A 70 -13.16 -3.91 12.65
N PRO A 71 -14.35 -3.71 13.25
CA PRO A 71 -15.00 -4.72 14.09
C PRO A 71 -15.43 -5.97 13.29
N SER A 72 -15.93 -5.78 12.08
CA SER A 72 -16.40 -6.85 11.19
C SER A 72 -16.34 -6.40 9.72
N ALA A 73 -16.34 -7.35 8.79
CA ALA A 73 -16.51 -7.05 7.38
C ALA A 73 -17.90 -6.44 7.13
N TYR A 74 -17.99 -5.46 6.23
CA TYR A 74 -19.24 -4.81 5.86
C TYR A 74 -19.17 -4.23 4.44
N HIS A 75 -20.31 -3.82 3.92
CA HIS A 75 -20.47 -3.23 2.61
C HIS A 75 -21.10 -1.84 2.77
N GLU A 76 -20.44 -0.79 2.30
CA GLU A 76 -20.86 0.61 2.56
C GLU A 76 -21.63 1.21 1.37
N ALA A 77 -21.18 0.94 0.15
CA ALA A 77 -21.80 1.34 -1.12
C ALA A 77 -21.89 0.13 -2.06
N GLU A 78 -22.67 0.18 -3.15
CA GLU A 78 -22.87 -0.96 -4.07
C GLU A 78 -21.58 -1.63 -4.57
N ARG A 79 -20.44 -0.93 -4.51
CA ARG A 79 -19.13 -1.39 -4.97
C ARG A 79 -17.98 -1.16 -3.99
N LEU A 80 -18.25 -1.01 -2.70
CA LEU A 80 -17.23 -0.78 -1.66
C LEU A 80 -17.33 -1.81 -0.54
N TRP A 81 -16.37 -2.74 -0.51
CA TRP A 81 -16.28 -3.82 0.46
C TRP A 81 -15.18 -3.56 1.49
N HIS A 82 -15.53 -3.66 2.76
CA HIS A 82 -14.59 -3.59 3.87
C HIS A 82 -14.38 -4.99 4.43
N HIS A 83 -13.12 -5.41 4.48
CA HIS A 83 -12.69 -6.73 4.92
C HIS A 83 -11.90 -6.59 6.22
N ARG A 84 -12.30 -7.32 7.26
CA ARG A 84 -11.50 -7.44 8.49
C ARG A 84 -10.37 -8.43 8.28
N LEU A 85 -9.44 -8.04 7.42
CA LEU A 85 -8.34 -8.85 6.94
C LEU A 85 -7.12 -7.95 6.74
N SER A 86 -5.94 -8.47 7.06
CA SER A 86 -4.65 -7.86 6.82
C SER A 86 -3.96 -8.54 5.65
N VAL A 87 -3.29 -7.75 4.81
CA VAL A 87 -2.40 -8.29 3.78
C VAL A 87 -1.04 -8.58 4.41
N ASP A 88 -0.48 -9.76 4.14
CA ASP A 88 0.80 -10.24 4.68
C ASP A 88 1.73 -10.67 3.54
N TRP A 89 3.05 -10.78 3.80
CA TRP A 89 4.04 -11.33 2.88
C TRP A 89 4.33 -12.82 3.15
N ARG A 90 3.85 -13.36 4.27
CA ARG A 90 4.08 -14.74 4.67
C ARG A 90 2.92 -15.64 4.28
N ASP A 91 3.25 -16.89 4.00
CA ASP A 91 2.24 -17.94 3.98
C ASP A 91 1.81 -18.24 5.42
N PRO A 92 0.51 -18.52 5.66
CA PRO A 92 0.07 -18.99 6.96
C PRO A 92 0.83 -20.28 7.31
N ASN A 93 1.46 -20.30 8.49
CA ASN A 93 2.26 -21.44 8.92
C ASN A 93 1.37 -22.69 9.02
N PRO A 94 1.64 -23.77 8.25
CA PRO A 94 0.78 -24.96 8.20
C PRO A 94 0.77 -25.74 9.53
N ALA A 95 1.73 -25.49 10.42
CA ALA A 95 1.79 -26.10 11.75
C ALA A 95 0.89 -25.39 12.79
N ILE A 96 0.31 -24.23 12.46
CA ILE A 96 -0.61 -23.51 13.35
C ILE A 96 -2.04 -23.95 13.02
N ALA A 97 -2.74 -24.49 14.01
CA ALA A 97 -4.14 -24.91 13.84
C ALA A 97 -5.00 -23.74 13.29
N PRO A 98 -5.96 -23.99 12.39
CA PRO A 98 -6.83 -22.97 11.79
C PRO A 98 -7.50 -22.04 12.81
N HIS A 99 -7.80 -22.56 14.00
CA HIS A 99 -8.42 -21.82 15.10
C HIS A 99 -7.45 -20.96 15.95
N ARG A 100 -6.13 -21.07 15.74
CA ARG A 100 -5.06 -20.32 16.43
C ARG A 100 -4.20 -19.47 15.51
N LEU A 101 -4.34 -19.61 14.20
CA LEU A 101 -3.89 -18.59 13.25
C LEU A 101 -4.57 -17.29 13.65
N HIS A 102 -3.85 -16.17 13.61
CA HIS A 102 -4.52 -14.88 13.48
C HIS A 102 -5.28 -14.96 12.15
N SER A 103 -6.53 -15.46 12.16
CA SER A 103 -7.30 -15.91 10.98
C SER A 103 -7.59 -14.81 9.96
N ASN A 104 -7.04 -13.63 10.20
CA ASN A 104 -7.31 -12.40 9.49
C ASN A 104 -6.04 -11.89 8.81
N THR A 105 -5.07 -12.74 8.45
CA THR A 105 -3.97 -12.35 7.54
C THR A 105 -3.88 -13.29 6.33
N LYS A 106 -3.65 -12.73 5.13
CA LYS A 106 -3.49 -13.48 3.88
C LYS A 106 -2.52 -12.74 2.95
N LYS A 107 -1.83 -13.48 2.08
CA LYS A 107 -1.09 -12.88 0.96
C LYS A 107 -2.05 -12.22 -0.03
N LEU A 108 -1.59 -11.16 -0.68
CA LEU A 108 -2.36 -10.48 -1.73
C LEU A 108 -2.76 -11.47 -2.85
N LYS A 109 -1.84 -12.33 -3.28
CA LYS A 109 -2.10 -13.37 -4.28
C LYS A 109 -3.27 -14.29 -3.89
N THR A 110 -3.33 -14.71 -2.63
CA THR A 110 -4.41 -15.57 -2.13
C THR A 110 -5.74 -14.83 -2.14
N ILE A 111 -5.74 -13.57 -1.69
CA ILE A 111 -6.94 -12.71 -1.70
C ILE A 111 -7.47 -12.53 -3.12
N LEU A 112 -6.58 -12.22 -4.07
CA LEU A 112 -6.93 -12.05 -5.48
C LEU A 112 -7.54 -13.33 -6.07
N ASN A 113 -6.93 -14.48 -5.82
CA ASN A 113 -7.46 -15.77 -6.27
C ASN A 113 -8.84 -16.09 -5.67
N GLU A 114 -9.05 -15.81 -4.38
CA GLU A 114 -10.34 -16.06 -3.71
C GLU A 114 -11.46 -15.16 -4.24
N PHE A 115 -11.13 -13.93 -4.62
CA PHE A 115 -12.11 -12.98 -5.18
C PHE A 115 -12.27 -13.11 -6.70
N GLY A 116 -11.47 -13.96 -7.36
CA GLY A 116 -11.48 -14.11 -8.82
C GLY A 116 -10.86 -12.92 -9.55
N HIS A 117 -10.09 -12.09 -8.85
CA HIS A 117 -9.41 -10.92 -9.40
C HIS A 117 -8.04 -11.32 -9.94
N TRP A 118 -7.79 -11.00 -11.21
CA TRP A 118 -6.51 -11.29 -11.88
C TRP A 118 -5.73 -10.02 -12.25
N LYS A 119 -6.39 -8.85 -12.20
CA LYS A 119 -5.81 -7.52 -12.42
C LYS A 119 -6.27 -6.57 -11.31
N ILE A 120 -5.40 -5.63 -10.97
CA ILE A 120 -5.66 -4.52 -10.05
C ILE A 120 -5.34 -3.22 -10.79
N ASP A 121 -6.32 -2.35 -11.00
CA ASP A 121 -6.05 -1.06 -11.66
C ASP A 121 -5.28 -0.13 -10.72
N VAL A 122 -5.69 -0.05 -9.45
CA VAL A 122 -4.99 0.74 -8.42
C VAL A 122 -4.81 -0.08 -7.15
N LEU A 123 -3.56 -0.29 -6.74
CA LEU A 123 -3.20 -0.81 -5.42
C LEU A 123 -2.68 0.33 -4.56
N LYS A 124 -3.41 0.64 -3.49
CA LYS A 124 -3.05 1.62 -2.47
C LYS A 124 -2.66 0.86 -1.20
N ALA A 125 -1.48 1.09 -0.64
CA ALA A 125 -1.07 0.40 0.59
C ALA A 125 -0.34 1.33 1.58
N ASP A 126 -0.80 1.28 2.82
CA ASP A 126 -0.16 1.84 4.00
C ASP A 126 0.00 0.71 5.02
N MET A 127 1.26 0.36 5.29
CA MET A 127 1.60 -0.92 5.90
C MET A 127 2.55 -0.79 7.10
N GLU A 128 2.65 0.39 7.71
CA GLU A 128 3.36 0.58 9.00
C GLU A 128 4.74 -0.11 9.07
N SER A 129 5.58 0.09 8.04
CA SER A 129 6.91 -0.53 7.84
C SER A 129 6.94 -1.98 7.33
N ALA A 130 5.79 -2.62 7.09
CA ALA A 130 5.70 -3.91 6.41
C ALA A 130 5.71 -3.78 4.87
N GLU A 131 5.60 -2.56 4.34
CA GLU A 131 5.56 -2.29 2.89
C GLU A 131 6.78 -2.83 2.16
N TRP A 132 7.96 -2.86 2.81
CA TRP A 132 9.19 -3.34 2.20
C TRP A 132 9.14 -4.84 1.88
N LYS A 133 8.65 -5.65 2.83
CA LYS A 133 8.52 -7.10 2.63
C LYS A 133 7.36 -7.47 1.74
N ILE A 134 6.29 -6.68 1.77
CA ILE A 134 5.16 -6.88 0.89
C ILE A 134 5.54 -6.52 -0.54
N LEU A 135 6.23 -5.39 -0.76
CA LEU A 135 6.76 -5.04 -2.07
C LEU A 135 7.73 -6.10 -2.61
N GLU A 136 8.66 -6.60 -1.77
CA GLU A 136 9.53 -7.73 -2.13
C GLU A 136 8.72 -8.95 -2.57
N ASN A 137 7.70 -9.34 -1.81
CA ASN A 137 6.84 -10.47 -2.14
C ASN A 137 6.02 -10.24 -3.43
N LEU A 138 5.48 -9.04 -3.65
CA LEU A 138 4.75 -8.70 -4.88
C LEU A 138 5.62 -8.82 -6.13
N ILE A 139 6.90 -8.43 -6.02
CA ILE A 139 7.88 -8.55 -7.11
C ILE A 139 8.23 -10.02 -7.33
N LEU A 140 8.56 -10.77 -6.28
CA LEU A 140 8.98 -12.18 -6.38
C LEU A 140 7.87 -13.11 -6.86
N GLU A 141 6.62 -12.87 -6.47
CA GLU A 141 5.47 -13.68 -6.88
C GLU A 141 4.87 -13.25 -8.23
N GLY A 142 5.42 -12.21 -8.88
CA GLY A 142 4.96 -11.69 -10.16
C GLY A 142 3.62 -10.94 -10.10
N ILE A 143 3.08 -10.70 -8.92
CA ILE A 143 1.81 -9.98 -8.72
C ILE A 143 1.93 -8.52 -9.15
N ILE A 144 3.14 -7.94 -9.05
CA ILE A 144 3.40 -6.57 -9.45
C ILE A 144 3.05 -6.29 -10.91
N GLU A 145 3.15 -7.29 -11.79
CA GLU A 145 2.81 -7.16 -13.22
C GLU A 145 1.31 -7.09 -13.46
N GLN A 146 0.50 -7.51 -12.48
CA GLN A 146 -0.96 -7.44 -12.49
C GLN A 146 -1.49 -6.15 -11.84
N ILE A 147 -0.63 -5.16 -11.62
CA ILE A 147 -0.99 -3.87 -11.04
C ILE A 147 -0.78 -2.76 -12.07
N GLY A 148 -1.81 -1.95 -12.33
CA GLY A 148 -1.74 -0.80 -13.24
C GLY A 148 -1.11 0.42 -12.58
N GLN A 149 -1.48 0.71 -11.34
CA GLN A 149 -0.98 1.82 -10.55
C GLN A 149 -0.72 1.38 -9.11
N LEU A 150 0.45 1.76 -8.60
CA LEU A 150 0.88 1.45 -7.25
C LEU A 150 1.04 2.74 -6.46
N VAL A 151 0.36 2.85 -5.32
CA VAL A 151 0.46 3.96 -4.38
C VAL A 151 0.89 3.40 -3.02
N LEU A 152 2.11 3.69 -2.59
CA LEU A 152 2.64 3.23 -1.31
C LEU A 152 2.93 4.39 -0.39
N GLU A 153 2.51 4.26 0.87
CA GLU A 153 3.06 5.04 1.97
C GLU A 153 4.27 4.30 2.55
N ILE A 154 5.45 4.90 2.42
CA ILE A 154 6.71 4.31 2.88
C ILE A 154 7.13 4.91 4.22
N HIS A 155 7.44 4.04 5.17
CA HIS A 155 7.93 4.38 6.49
C HIS A 155 9.44 4.19 6.56
N LEU A 156 10.15 5.28 6.84
CA LEU A 156 11.62 5.35 6.85
C LEU A 156 12.21 5.49 8.25
N HIS A 157 11.39 5.64 9.29
CA HIS A 157 11.90 5.78 10.66
C HIS A 157 12.52 4.49 11.22
N TRP A 158 12.23 3.33 10.63
CA TRP A 158 12.71 2.02 11.06
C TRP A 158 12.99 1.12 9.83
N PRO A 159 13.93 0.15 9.88
CA PRO A 159 14.28 -0.71 8.75
C PRO A 159 13.14 -1.48 8.06
N GLY A 160 12.04 -1.74 8.76
CA GLY A 160 11.01 -2.67 8.31
C GLY A 160 11.16 -4.07 8.90
N PHE A 161 10.08 -4.84 8.85
CA PHE A 161 10.02 -6.17 9.44
C PHE A 161 10.95 -7.12 8.70
N GLU A 162 11.72 -7.92 9.45
CA GLU A 162 12.67 -8.89 8.89
C GLU A 162 13.71 -8.29 7.92
N VAL A 163 13.94 -6.98 8.02
CA VAL A 163 15.04 -6.29 7.34
C VAL A 163 16.18 -6.14 8.36
N SER A 164 17.31 -6.77 8.08
CA SER A 164 18.46 -6.80 8.99
C SER A 164 19.74 -6.30 8.30
N GLY A 165 20.75 -5.97 9.11
CA GLY A 165 22.01 -5.40 8.64
C GLY A 165 22.27 -4.01 9.19
N ASN A 166 23.35 -3.38 8.73
CA ASN A 166 23.63 -1.97 9.02
C ASN A 166 22.76 -1.05 8.15
N ASP A 167 22.68 0.22 8.51
CA ASP A 167 21.86 1.21 7.80
C ASP A 167 22.11 1.23 6.28
N SER A 168 23.37 1.12 5.84
CA SER A 168 23.72 1.10 4.42
C SER A 168 23.14 -0.12 3.69
N SER A 169 23.12 -1.29 4.34
CA SER A 169 22.49 -2.50 3.80
C SER A 169 20.98 -2.37 3.71
N VAL A 170 20.34 -1.78 4.72
CA VAL A 170 18.89 -1.51 4.73
C VAL A 170 18.51 -0.57 3.59
N VAL A 171 19.23 0.55 3.44
CA VAL A 171 18.98 1.50 2.35
C VAL A 171 19.22 0.87 0.98
N ARG A 172 20.27 0.04 0.84
CA ARG A 172 20.52 -0.69 -0.41
C ARG A 172 19.38 -1.65 -0.74
N PHE A 173 18.83 -2.33 0.26
CA PHE A 173 17.67 -3.22 0.08
C PHE A 173 16.45 -2.43 -0.40
N TRP A 174 16.07 -1.35 0.30
CA TRP A 174 14.96 -0.48 -0.11
C TRP A 174 15.13 0.05 -1.53
N TYR A 175 16.33 0.54 -1.86
CA TYR A 175 16.65 1.03 -3.20
C TYR A 175 16.54 -0.08 -4.26
N SER A 176 16.97 -1.30 -3.95
CA SER A 176 16.87 -2.43 -4.89
C SER A 176 15.43 -2.75 -5.27
N LEU A 177 14.49 -2.66 -4.33
CA LEU A 177 13.07 -2.88 -4.61
C LEU A 177 12.50 -1.82 -5.56
N PHE A 178 12.85 -0.55 -5.36
CA PHE A 178 12.46 0.52 -6.28
C PHE A 178 13.10 0.37 -7.67
N LYS A 179 14.34 -0.11 -7.74
CA LYS A 179 14.98 -0.44 -9.02
C LYS A 179 14.29 -1.59 -9.75
N GLU A 180 13.84 -2.61 -9.03
CA GLU A 180 13.06 -3.69 -9.61
C GLU A 180 11.70 -3.22 -10.12
N LEU A 181 11.04 -2.28 -9.44
CA LEU A 181 9.83 -1.62 -9.99
C LEU A 181 10.12 -0.95 -11.34
N GLU A 182 11.22 -0.19 -11.45
CA GLU A 182 11.62 0.44 -12.71
C GLU A 182 11.91 -0.61 -13.80
N HIS A 183 12.55 -1.74 -13.45
CA HIS A 183 12.79 -2.85 -14.38
C HIS A 183 11.50 -3.54 -14.83
N LYS A 184 10.42 -3.44 -14.04
CA LYS A 184 9.06 -3.91 -14.35
C LYS A 184 8.20 -2.82 -15.01
N ASP A 185 8.82 -1.82 -15.62
CA ASP A 185 8.17 -0.72 -16.37
C ASP A 185 7.27 0.19 -15.52
N PHE A 186 7.44 0.19 -14.19
CA PHE A 186 6.80 1.16 -13.31
C PHE A 186 7.57 2.48 -13.31
N LYS A 187 6.86 3.57 -13.60
CA LYS A 187 7.40 4.92 -13.59
C LYS A 187 6.83 5.70 -12.41
N LEU A 188 7.70 6.17 -11.52
CA LEU A 188 7.32 7.10 -10.45
C LEU A 188 6.87 8.42 -11.08
N PHE A 189 5.64 8.85 -10.78
CA PHE A 189 5.08 10.11 -11.32
C PHE A 189 4.66 11.09 -10.22
N TYR A 190 4.55 10.62 -8.97
CA TYR A 190 4.19 11.46 -7.84
C TYR A 190 4.95 11.04 -6.57
N THR A 191 5.29 12.06 -5.78
CA THR A 191 5.89 11.91 -4.46
C THR A 191 5.33 13.00 -3.56
N TYR A 192 4.91 12.61 -2.37
CA TYR A 192 4.49 13.51 -1.31
C TYR A 192 5.31 13.27 -0.06
N LYS A 193 5.71 14.35 0.59
CA LYS A 193 6.46 14.33 1.84
C LYS A 193 5.55 14.79 2.96
N ASP A 194 5.28 13.91 3.90
CA ASP A 194 4.41 14.24 5.02
C ASP A 194 5.21 14.94 6.12
N LEU A 195 5.09 16.26 6.21
CA LEU A 195 5.78 17.06 7.22
C LEU A 195 5.13 16.98 8.61
N SER A 196 3.96 16.36 8.74
CA SER A 196 3.31 16.13 10.04
C SER A 196 3.99 14.98 10.82
N LYS A 197 4.72 14.11 10.12
CA LYS A 197 5.39 12.94 10.68
C LYS A 197 6.81 13.31 11.17
N PRO A 198 7.37 12.57 12.13
CA PRO A 198 8.70 12.85 12.67
C PRO A 198 9.79 12.97 11.60
N GLN A 199 10.78 13.83 11.80
CA GLN A 199 11.92 13.97 10.87
C GLN A 199 13.00 12.91 11.16
N MET A 200 12.61 11.63 11.04
CA MET A 200 13.45 10.48 11.38
C MET A 200 13.73 9.60 10.17
N PHE A 201 14.96 9.10 10.09
CA PHE A 201 15.40 8.11 9.11
C PHE A 201 16.25 7.07 9.83
N LEU A 202 15.83 5.80 9.81
CA LEU A 202 16.50 4.71 10.53
C LEU A 202 16.84 5.06 11.99
N LYS A 203 15.83 5.58 12.72
CA LYS A 203 15.93 6.06 14.11
C LYS A 203 16.89 7.22 14.35
N LYS A 204 17.42 7.84 13.30
CA LYS A 204 18.27 9.03 13.38
C LYS A 204 17.47 10.26 12.99
N ASN A 205 17.64 11.33 13.75
CA ASN A 205 17.04 12.61 13.41
C ASN A 205 17.78 13.20 12.20
N ILE A 206 17.05 13.48 11.12
CA ILE A 206 17.59 14.12 9.92
C ILE A 206 16.77 15.38 9.66
N PRO A 207 17.37 16.58 9.78
CA PRO A 207 16.68 17.83 9.49
C PRO A 207 16.17 17.86 8.05
N ASN A 208 15.00 18.48 7.84
CA ASN A 208 14.34 18.55 6.54
C ASN A 208 14.04 17.18 5.92
N ALA A 209 13.93 16.11 6.72
CA ALA A 209 13.41 14.82 6.28
C ALA A 209 11.98 14.61 6.80
N SER A 210 11.31 13.58 6.30
CA SER A 210 10.14 12.99 6.95
C SER A 210 10.43 11.51 7.18
N SER A 211 9.81 10.93 8.19
CA SER A 211 9.75 9.48 8.38
C SER A 211 8.75 8.81 7.46
N CYS A 212 7.95 9.57 6.71
CA CYS A 212 6.89 9.06 5.87
C CYS A 212 6.79 9.79 4.52
N TYR A 213 6.66 9.03 3.44
CA TYR A 213 6.45 9.56 2.09
C TYR A 213 5.38 8.75 1.37
N THR A 214 4.49 9.41 0.64
CA THR A 214 3.60 8.73 -0.31
C THR A 214 4.26 8.75 -1.69
N LEU A 215 4.42 7.59 -2.29
CA LEU A 215 4.99 7.40 -3.62
C LEU A 215 3.94 6.78 -4.55
N SER A 216 3.84 7.29 -5.78
CA SER A 216 2.91 6.76 -6.77
C SER A 216 3.62 6.44 -8.08
N TRP A 217 3.45 5.20 -8.52
CA TRP A 217 3.97 4.68 -9.77
C TRP A 217 2.84 4.27 -10.70
N VAL A 218 3.10 4.34 -12.00
CA VAL A 218 2.23 3.79 -13.05
C VAL A 218 2.99 2.72 -13.82
N ASN A 219 2.34 1.60 -14.10
CA ASN A 219 2.85 0.59 -15.01
C ASN A 219 2.65 1.07 -16.44
N THR A 220 3.75 1.37 -17.13
CA THR A 220 3.69 1.93 -18.49
C THR A 220 3.35 0.90 -19.57
N ARG A 221 3.27 -0.40 -19.21
CA ARG A 221 2.81 -1.49 -20.07
C ARG A 221 1.40 -1.98 -19.76
N TRP A 222 0.67 -1.29 -18.88
CA TRP A 222 -0.71 -1.65 -18.52
C TRP A 222 -1.64 -1.56 -19.73
N THR A 223 -2.39 -2.63 -20.00
CA THR A 223 -3.37 -2.75 -21.10
C THR A 223 -4.70 -3.30 -20.63
#